data_AF-A0ABD5QRL1-F1
#
_entry.id   AF-A0ABD5QRL1-F1
#
_cell.length_a   1.000
_cell.length_b   1.000
_cell.length_c   1.000
_cell.angle_alpha   90.00
_cell.angle_beta   90.00
_cell.angle_gamma   90.00
#
_symmetry.space_group_name_H-M   'P 1'
#
loop_
_entity.id
_entity.type
_entity.pdbx_description
1 polymer ?
#
loop_
_entity_poly.entity_id
_entity_poly.type
_entity_poly.pdbx_seq_one_letter_code
_entity_poly.pdbx_strand_id
1 'polypeptide(L)' 'MPKISVEIPGELLSDLDEHVGDDGKFVNRSDAVRASIRKTLDTLDEIDARHGRLEDDGDADE' A
#
# COMPACT_ATOMS: atom_id res chain seq x y z
N MET A 1 14.07 6.49 -3.58
CA MET A 1 12.67 6.44 -3.11
C MET A 1 12.29 7.81 -2.56
N PRO A 2 11.21 8.43 -3.07
CA PRO A 2 10.69 9.64 -2.45
C PRO A 2 10.30 9.36 -1.00
N LYS A 3 10.50 10.34 -0.12
CA LYS A 3 10.08 10.25 1.28
C LYS A 3 8.77 11.00 1.44
N ILE A 4 7.83 10.38 2.13
CA ILE A 4 6.58 11.01 2.56
C ILE A 4 6.56 11.07 4.09
N SER A 5 5.95 12.12 4.63
CA SER A 5 5.68 12.26 6.06
C SER A 5 4.17 12.30 6.23
N VAL A 6 3.67 11.49 7.17
CA VAL A 6 2.23 11.36 7.46
C VAL A 6 2.03 11.33 8.96
N GLU A 7 0.89 11.85 9.42
CA GLU A 7 0.46 11.74 10.81
C GLU A 7 -0.48 10.54 10.93
N ILE A 8 -0.27 9.72 11.96
CA ILE A 8 -1.07 8.52 12.22
C ILE A 8 -1.41 8.42 13.72
N PRO A 9 -2.61 7.94 14.07
CA PRO A 9 -2.94 7.59 15.45
C PRO A 9 -1.93 6.61 16.05
N GLY A 10 -1.60 6.80 17.32
CA GLY A 10 -0.57 6.00 18.01
C GLY A 10 -0.96 4.54 18.17
N GLU A 11 -2.26 4.26 18.33
CA GLU A 11 -2.80 2.92 18.36
C GLU A 11 -2.56 2.18 17.03
N LEU A 12 -2.79 2.83 15.88
CA LEU A 12 -2.55 2.21 14.57
C LEU A 12 -1.07 1.94 14.32
N LEU A 13 -0.19 2.82 14.80
CA LEU A 13 1.25 2.56 14.73
C LEU A 13 1.65 1.36 15.59
N SER A 14 1.03 1.22 16.77
CA SER A 14 1.29 0.10 17.68
C SER A 14 0.83 -1.22 17.07
N ASP A 15 -0.39 -1.26 16.51
CA ASP A 15 -0.93 -2.42 15.80
C ASP A 15 -0.06 -2.80 14.58
N LEU A 16 0.47 -1.80 13.86
CA LEU A 16 1.39 -2.05 12.74
C LEU A 16 2.72 -2.65 13.24
N ASP A 17 3.24 -2.15 14.36
CA ASP A 17 4.49 -2.62 14.94
C ASP A 17 4.41 -4.07 15.43
N GLU A 18 3.25 -4.53 15.91
CA GLU A 18 3.00 -5.95 16.24
C GLU A 18 3.15 -6.88 15.03
N HIS A 19 3.11 -6.34 13.82
CA HIS A 19 3.27 -7.09 12.56
C HIS A 19 4.64 -6.91 11.90
N VAL A 20 5.55 -6.15 12.51
CA VAL A 20 6.89 -5.84 11.97
C VAL A 20 7.97 -6.54 12.80
N GLY A 21 8.96 -7.14 12.12
CA GLY A 21 10.11 -7.79 12.75
C GLY A 21 10.36 -9.19 12.20
N ASP A 22 11.31 -9.92 12.80
CA ASP A 22 11.75 -11.24 12.32
C ASP A 22 10.63 -12.30 12.32
N ASP A 23 9.73 -12.25 13.30
CA ASP A 23 8.53 -13.10 13.39
C ASP A 23 7.27 -12.43 12.80
N GLY A 24 7.43 -11.22 12.26
CA GLY A 24 6.36 -10.40 11.71
C GLY A 24 6.09 -10.68 10.23
N LYS A 25 5.00 -10.11 9.70
CA LYS A 25 4.67 -10.18 8.27
C LYS A 25 5.54 -9.26 7.42
N PHE A 26 6.19 -8.28 8.04
CA PHE A 26 6.92 -7.22 7.36
C PHE A 26 8.30 -7.04 7.97
N VAL A 27 9.30 -6.79 7.12
CA VAL A 27 10.69 -6.61 7.55
C VAL A 27 10.88 -5.30 8.31
N ASN A 28 10.16 -4.24 7.93
CA ASN A 28 10.18 -2.95 8.60
C ASN A 28 8.87 -2.17 8.34
N ARG A 29 8.65 -1.07 9.06
CA ARG A 29 7.45 -0.23 8.89
C ARG A 29 7.24 0.26 7.46
N SER A 30 8.31 0.71 6.80
CA SER A 30 8.23 1.17 5.40
C SER A 30 7.82 0.03 4.46
N ASP A 31 8.23 -1.20 4.77
CA ASP A 31 7.81 -2.39 4.04
C ASP A 31 6.32 -2.67 4.23
N ALA A 32 5.85 -2.62 5.48
CA ALA A 32 4.44 -2.75 5.80
C ALA A 32 3.56 -1.73 5.09
N VAL A 33 3.96 -0.45 5.12
CA VAL A 33 3.23 0.64 4.45
C VAL A 33 3.21 0.43 2.94
N ARG A 34 4.33 0.08 2.31
CA ARG A 34 4.40 -0.16 0.86
C ARG A 34 3.53 -1.35 0.45
N ALA A 35 3.60 -2.45 1.20
CA ALA A 35 2.79 -3.64 0.93
C ALA A 35 1.30 -3.35 1.08
N SER A 36 0.91 -2.56 2.10
CA SER A 36 -0.48 -2.15 2.29
C SER A 36 -0.98 -1.29 1.13
N ILE A 37 -0.21 -0.28 0.70
CA ILE A 37 -0.59 0.59 -0.41
C ILE A 37 -0.73 -0.24 -1.70
N ARG A 38 0.23 -1.12 -1.99
CA ARG A 38 0.16 -1.99 -3.17
C ARG A 38 -1.09 -2.86 -3.15
N LYS A 39 -1.36 -3.53 -2.04
CA LYS A 39 -2.56 -4.37 -1.91
C LYS A 39 -3.86 -3.58 -2.10
N THR A 40 -3.93 -2.36 -1.58
CA THR A 40 -5.10 -1.50 -1.78
C THR A 40 -5.25 -1.13 -3.26
N LEU A 41 -4.18 -0.74 -3.94
CA LEU A 41 -4.23 -0.41 -5.37
C LEU A 41 -4.60 -1.63 -6.22
N ASP A 42 -3.99 -2.79 -5.98
CA ASP A 42 -4.32 -4.03 -6.69
C ASP A 42 -5.82 -4.37 -6.55
N THR A 43 -6.40 -4.13 -5.36
CA THR A 43 -7.85 -4.34 -5.12
C THR A 43 -8.71 -3.35 -5.90
N LEU A 44 -8.29 -2.09 -6.02
CA LEU A 44 -9.01 -1.08 -6.78
C LEU A 44 -8.97 -1.39 -8.28
N ASP A 45 -7.81 -1.81 -8.79
CA ASP A 45 -7.64 -2.21 -10.19
C ASP A 45 -8.52 -3.43 -10.53
N GLU A 46 -8.59 -4.42 -9.64
CA GLU A 46 -9.49 -5.58 -9.79
C GLU A 46 -10.98 -5.17 -9.84
N ILE A 47 -11.36 -4.16 -9.07
CA ILE A 47 -12.73 -3.61 -9.06
C ILE A 47 -12.99 -2.88 -10.38
N ASP A 48 -12.09 -2.00 -10.81
CA ASP A 48 -12.26 -1.22 -12.04
C ASP A 48 -12.32 -2.12 -13.28
N ALA A 49 -11.52 -3.20 -13.32
CA ALA A 49 -11.59 -4.23 -14.35
C ALA A 49 -12.96 -4.93 -14.40
N ARG A 50 -13.56 -5.19 -13.25
CA ARG A 50 -14.88 -5.85 -13.16
C ARG A 50 -16.03 -4.92 -13.57
N HIS A 51 -15.91 -3.64 -13.27
CA HIS A 51 -16.93 -2.64 -13.55
C HIS A 51 -16.80 -2.00 -14.95
N GLY A 52 -15.78 -2.40 -15.73
CA GLY A 52 -15.58 -1.92 -17.10
C GLY A 52 -15.08 -0.47 -17.18
N ARG A 53 -14.40 0.01 -16.13
CA ARG A 53 -13.91 1.40 -16.01
C ARG A 53 -12.46 1.60 -16.49
N LEU A 54 -11.86 0.59 -17.10
CA LEU A 54 -10.53 0.69 -17.70
C LEU A 54 -10.61 1.55 -18.98
N GLU A 55 -10.73 2.86 -18.81
CA GLU A 55 -10.43 3.83 -19.87
C GLU A 55 -8.91 4.04 -19.87
N ASP A 56 -8.21 3.30 -20.74
CA ASP A 56 -6.95 3.67 -21.40
C ASP A 56 -5.87 4.42 -20.58
N ASP A 57 -5.36 3.84 -19.49
CA ASP A 57 -4.05 4.25 -18.90
C ASP A 57 -2.89 3.61 -19.69
N GLY A 58 -2.90 3.77 -21.01
CA GLY A 58 -1.90 3.27 -21.96
C GLY A 58 -0.82 4.28 -22.36
N ASP A 59 -0.85 5.51 -21.83
CA ASP A 59 0.00 6.61 -22.34
C ASP A 59 0.64 7.39 -21.17
N ALA A 60 1.67 6.81 -20.54
CA ALA A 60 2.54 7.53 -19.61
C ALA A 60 3.95 6.92 -19.54
N ASP A 61 4.58 6.72 -20.69
CA ASP A 61 6.05 6.61 -20.79
C ASP A 61 6.49 7.02 -22.22
N GLU A 62 6.64 8.33 -22.46
CA GLU A 62 7.56 8.92 -23.45
C GLU A 62 8.57 9.83 -22.74
#